data_AF-A0A1M5E018-F1
#
_entry.id   AF-A0A1M5E018-F1
#
_cell.length_a   1.000
_cell.length_b   1.000
_cell.length_c   1.000
_cell.angle_alpha   90.00
_cell.angle_beta   90.00
_cell.angle_gamma   90.00
#
_symmetry.space_group_name_H-M   'P 1'
#
loop_
_entity.id
_entity.type
_entity.pdbx_description
1 polymer ?
#
loop_
_entity_poly.entity_id
_entity_poly.type
_entity_poly.pdbx_seq_one_letter_code
_entity_poly.pdbx_strand_id
1 'polypeptide(L)'
;MKNKQNTEHEILNVLKDYNSGKSGLELFKKYGVYGTNIFELNKKYKDLGPHVLKVIIELHEENSRLKTMYAEVSIQYGKLKDVLKEDF
;
A
#
# COMPACT_ATOMS: atom_id res chain seq x y z
N MET A 1 0.61 12.99 8.35
CA MET A 1 0.04 11.62 8.39
C MET A 1 1.02 10.72 7.65
N LYS A 2 1.60 9.68 8.26
CA LYS A 2 2.49 8.75 7.54
C LYS A 2 1.70 8.18 6.33
N ASN A 3 2.24 8.34 5.13
CA ASN A 3 1.60 7.87 3.90
C ASN A 3 1.28 6.38 4.01
N LYS A 4 0.01 6.00 3.81
CA LYS A 4 -0.45 4.59 3.87
C LYS A 4 0.37 3.65 2.99
N GLN A 5 0.88 4.14 1.86
CA GLN A 5 1.69 3.37 0.90
C GLN A 5 3.04 2.92 1.48
N ASN A 6 3.70 3.75 2.30
CA ASN A 6 4.93 3.34 2.97
C ASN A 6 4.69 2.29 4.05
N THR A 7 3.46 2.21 4.58
CA THR A 7 3.10 1.28 5.65
C THR A 7 2.98 -0.16 5.16
N GLU A 8 2.57 -0.38 3.90
CA GLU A 8 2.39 -1.73 3.35
C GLU A 8 3.73 -2.42 3.02
N HIS A 9 4.67 -1.68 2.44
CA HIS A 9 6.04 -2.16 2.25
C HIS A 9 6.75 -2.45 3.59
N GLU A 10 6.54 -1.61 4.60
CA GLU A 10 7.02 -1.84 5.96
C GLU A 10 6.43 -3.13 6.56
N ILE A 11 5.11 -3.33 6.42
CA ILE A 11 4.42 -4.55 6.89
C ILE A 11 5.00 -5.82 6.22
N LEU A 12 5.27 -5.77 4.92
CA LEU A 12 5.85 -6.91 4.19
C LEU A 12 7.23 -7.28 4.75
N ASN A 13 8.07 -6.28 4.97
CA ASN A 13 9.42 -6.47 5.48
C ASN A 13 9.42 -7.01 6.91
N VAL A 14 8.50 -6.52 7.75
CA VAL A 14 8.29 -7.04 9.12
C VAL A 14 7.82 -8.49 9.08
N LEU A 15 6.85 -8.84 8.23
CA LEU A 15 6.34 -10.22 8.13
C LEU A 15 7.38 -11.18 7.55
N LYS A 16 8.20 -10.75 6.57
CA LYS A 16 9.32 -11.55 6.05
C LYS A 16 10.34 -11.86 7.14
N ASP A 17 10.76 -10.83 7.87
CA ASP A 17 11.74 -10.98 8.95
C ASP A 17 11.18 -11.84 10.10
N TYR A 18 9.89 -11.69 10.44
CA TYR A 18 9.21 -12.55 11.41
C TYR A 18 9.13 -14.01 10.96
N ASN A 19 8.72 -14.28 9.71
CA ASN A 19 8.65 -15.63 9.15
C ASN A 19 10.03 -16.27 8.97
N SER A 20 11.10 -15.47 8.90
CA SER A 20 12.49 -15.94 8.91
C SER A 20 13.01 -16.32 10.32
N GLY A 21 12.20 -16.13 11.37
CA GLY A 21 12.51 -16.52 12.74
C GLY A 21 13.13 -15.41 13.60
N LYS A 22 13.10 -14.14 13.18
CA LYS A 22 13.62 -13.03 14.00
C LYS A 22 12.76 -12.80 15.23
N SER A 23 13.41 -12.48 16.35
CA SER A 23 12.72 -12.20 17.61
C SER A 23 11.96 -10.87 17.56
N GLY A 24 10.91 -10.75 18.37
CA GLY A 24 10.15 -9.50 18.48
C GLY A 24 11.01 -8.29 18.87
N LEU A 25 12.09 -8.50 19.64
CA LEU A 25 13.02 -7.43 20.03
C LEU A 25 13.85 -6.91 18.85
N GLU A 26 14.28 -7.79 17.96
CA GLU A 26 15.02 -7.42 16.74
C GLU A 26 14.11 -6.68 15.76
N LEU A 27 12.88 -7.15 15.61
CA LEU A 27 11.86 -6.50 14.78
C LEU A 27 11.52 -5.11 15.33
N PHE A 28 11.41 -4.96 16.65
CA PHE A 28 11.20 -3.67 17.30
C PHE A 28 12.38 -2.72 17.07
N LYS A 29 13.62 -3.18 17.23
CA LYS A 29 14.82 -2.35 16.99
C LYS A 29 14.94 -1.88 15.54
N LYS A 30 14.54 -2.73 14.58
CA LYS A 30 14.69 -2.45 13.15
C LYS A 30 13.54 -1.62 12.57
N TYR A 31 12.31 -1.89 12.99
CA TYR A 31 11.10 -1.33 12.38
C TYR A 31 10.26 -0.49 13.35
N GLY A 32 10.58 -0.47 14.65
CA GLY A 32 9.82 0.26 15.66
C GLY A 32 8.45 -0.34 15.98
N VAL A 33 8.23 -1.62 15.64
CA VAL A 33 6.92 -2.28 15.76
C VAL A 33 6.93 -3.27 16.94
N TYR A 34 5.97 -3.16 17.85
CA TYR A 34 5.83 -4.07 18.99
C TYR A 34 5.25 -5.44 18.58
N GLY A 35 5.59 -6.49 19.33
CA GLY A 35 5.23 -7.88 19.04
C GLY A 35 3.72 -8.16 18.90
N THR A 36 2.86 -7.44 19.62
CA THR A 36 1.39 -7.54 19.51
C THR A 36 0.89 -7.16 18.11
N ASN A 37 1.44 -6.08 17.53
CA ASN A 37 1.11 -5.68 16.16
C ASN A 37 1.58 -6.71 15.14
N ILE A 38 2.70 -7.40 15.39
CA ILE A 38 3.25 -8.40 14.47
C ILE A 38 2.37 -9.65 14.44
N PHE A 39 1.87 -10.11 15.59
CA PHE A 39 0.95 -11.26 15.64
C PHE A 39 -0.37 -10.96 14.93
N GLU A 40 -0.94 -9.77 15.10
CA GLU A 40 -2.16 -9.33 14.42
C GLU A 40 -1.96 -9.22 12.90
N LEU A 41 -0.83 -8.64 12.46
CA LEU A 41 -0.47 -8.59 11.05
C LEU A 41 -0.28 -10.01 10.50
N ASN A 42 0.42 -10.88 11.22
CA ASN A 42 0.61 -12.25 10.77
C ASN A 42 -0.73 -12.98 10.68
N LYS A 43 -1.64 -12.81 11.65
CA LYS A 43 -3.00 -13.36 11.58
C LYS A 43 -3.80 -12.85 10.38
N LYS A 44 -3.70 -11.54 10.08
CA LYS A 44 -4.42 -10.90 8.96
C LYS A 44 -3.89 -11.34 7.59
N TYR A 45 -2.59 -11.62 7.50
CA TYR A 45 -1.91 -11.97 6.25
C TYR A 45 -1.47 -13.44 6.19
N LYS A 46 -1.85 -14.27 7.17
CA LYS A 46 -1.44 -15.69 7.29
C LYS A 46 -1.80 -16.52 6.06
N ASP A 47 -2.98 -16.26 5.52
CA ASP A 47 -3.53 -17.00 4.38
C ASP A 47 -3.06 -16.41 3.04
N LEU A 48 -2.38 -15.26 3.07
CA LEU A 48 -1.76 -14.63 1.91
C LEU A 48 -0.32 -15.11 1.81
N GLY A 49 -0.07 -16.05 0.90
CA GLY A 49 1.29 -16.47 0.59
C GLY A 49 2.17 -15.27 0.21
N PRO A 50 3.50 -15.30 0.46
CA PRO A 50 4.40 -14.15 0.22
C PRO A 50 4.31 -13.57 -1.20
N HIS A 51 3.95 -14.39 -2.19
CA HIS A 51 3.72 -13.97 -3.57
C HIS A 51 2.48 -13.07 -3.73
N VAL A 52 1.40 -13.35 -2.99
CA VAL A 52 0.13 -12.61 -3.11
C VAL A 52 0.27 -11.22 -2.51
N LEU A 53 0.99 -11.08 -1.40
CA LEU A 53 1.26 -9.76 -0.81
C LEU A 53 2.04 -8.84 -1.76
N LYS A 54 3.03 -9.39 -2.50
CA LYS A 54 3.79 -8.60 -3.48
C LYS A 54 2.87 -8.09 -4.59
N VAL A 55 1.99 -8.95 -5.12
CA VAL A 55 1.00 -8.60 -6.15
C VAL A 55 0.02 -7.54 -5.62
N ILE A 56 -0.42 -7.63 -4.36
CA ILE A 56 -1.31 -6.63 -3.75
C ILE A 56 -0.65 -5.24 -3.71
N ILE A 57 0.63 -5.16 -3.36
CA ILE A 57 1.38 -3.90 -3.32
C ILE A 57 1.52 -3.32 -4.72
N GLU A 58 1.94 -4.13 -5.70
CA GLU A 58 2.07 -3.70 -7.10
C GLU A 58 0.72 -3.20 -7.65
N LEU A 59 -0.38 -3.90 -7.34
CA LEU A 59 -1.73 -3.46 -7.69
C LEU A 59 -2.13 -2.15 -6.99
N HIS A 60 -1.72 -1.95 -5.74
CA HIS A 60 -2.00 -0.72 -5.01
C HIS A 60 -1.24 0.49 -5.58
N GLU A 61 0.02 0.29 -5.97
CA GLU A 61 0.84 1.29 -6.64
C GLU A 61 0.25 1.66 -8.01
N GLU A 62 -0.10 0.66 -8.83
CA GLU A 62 -0.68 0.92 -10.14
C GLU A 62 -2.07 1.56 -10.03
N ASN A 63 -2.91 1.13 -9.08
CA ASN A 63 -4.19 1.78 -8.83
C ASN A 63 -4.03 3.24 -8.39
N SER A 64 -3.00 3.53 -7.57
CA SER A 64 -2.68 4.92 -7.21
C SER A 64 -2.29 5.73 -8.46
N ARG A 65 -1.47 5.16 -9.33
CA ARG A 65 -1.04 5.80 -10.58
C ARG A 65 -2.23 6.06 -11.52
N LEU A 66 -3.08 5.05 -11.69
CA LEU A 66 -4.29 5.12 -12.50
C LEU A 66 -5.25 6.19 -11.98
N LYS A 67 -5.43 6.31 -10.66
CA LYS A 67 -6.28 7.36 -10.06
C LYS A 67 -5.75 8.76 -10.36
N THR A 68 -4.44 8.98 -10.26
CA THR A 68 -3.82 10.26 -10.62
C THR A 68 -4.05 10.57 -12.10
N MET A 69 -3.77 9.61 -12.98
CA MET A 69 -3.95 9.78 -14.41
C MET A 69 -5.41 10.05 -14.78
N TYR A 70 -6.36 9.33 -14.16
CA TYR A 70 -7.78 9.56 -14.35
C TYR A 70 -8.21 10.95 -13.89
N ALA A 71 -7.72 11.42 -12.74
CA ALA A 71 -8.01 12.77 -12.25
C ALA A 71 -7.48 13.84 -13.22
N GLU A 72 -6.25 13.68 -13.73
CA GLU A 72 -5.65 14.59 -14.72
C GLU A 72 -6.47 14.64 -16.01
N VAL A 73 -6.85 13.48 -16.54
CA VAL A 73 -7.70 13.38 -17.74
C VAL A 73 -9.07 14.00 -17.49
N SER A 74 -9.69 13.74 -16.34
CA SER A 74 -11.00 14.31 -15.99
C SER A 74 -10.96 15.84 -15.89
N ILE A 75 -9.87 16.39 -15.34
CA ILE A 75 -9.64 17.84 -15.28
C ILE A 75 -9.48 18.42 -16.69
N GLN A 76 -8.71 17.76 -17.56
CA GLN A 76 -8.54 18.21 -18.95
C GLN A 76 -9.85 18.14 -19.72
N TYR A 77 -10.63 17.07 -19.52
CA TYR A 77 -11.95 16.90 -20.12
C TYR A 77 -12.91 18.02 -19.69
N GLY A 78 -12.97 18.34 -18.39
CA GLY A 78 -13.77 19.45 -17.88
C GLY A 78 -13.40 20.78 -18.53
N LYS A 79 -12.09 21.10 -18.57
CA LYS A 79 -11.60 22.32 -19.24
C LYS A 79 -11.97 22.37 -20.72
N LEU A 80 -11.88 21.23 -21.43
CA LEU A 80 -12.24 21.16 -22.84
C LEU A 80 -13.74 21.38 -23.04
N LYS A 81 -14.57 20.78 -22.19
CA LYS A 81 -16.03 20.97 -22.21
C LYS A 81 -16.41 22.43 -21.95
N ASP A 82 -15.76 23.08 -20.98
CA ASP A 82 -15.96 24.50 -20.66
C ASP A 82 -15.59 25.41 -21.85
N VAL A 83 -14.49 25.13 -22.55
CA VAL A 83 -14.06 25.89 -23.75
C VAL A 83 -15.03 25.69 -24.91
N LEU A 84 -15.52 24.47 -25.10
CA LEU A 84 -16.46 24.13 -26.17
C LEU A 84 -17.88 24.65 -25.90
N LYS A 85 -18.18 25.13 -24.68
CA LYS A 85 -19.53 25.50 -24.22
C LYS A 85 -20.57 24.43 -24.55
N GLU A 86 -20.15 23.16 -24.56
CA GLU A 86 -21.08 22.05 -24.69
C GLU A 86 -21.75 21.87 -23.32
N ASP A 87 -22.76 22.68 -23.05
CA ASP A 87 -23.64 22.55 -21.90
C ASP A 87 -24.65 21.41 -22.11
N PHE A 88 -24.20 20.14 -22.22
CA PHE A 88 -25.04 18.95 -22.01
C PHE A 88 -24.20 17.77 -21.49
#